data_AF-A0A4Q3T0W5-F1
#
_entry.id   AF-A0A4Q3T0W5-F1
#
_cell.length_a   1.000
_cell.length_b   1.000
_cell.length_c   1.000
_cell.angle_alpha   90.00
_cell.angle_beta   90.00
_cell.angle_gamma   90.00
#
_symmetry.space_group_name_H-M   'P 1'
#
loop_
_entity.id
_entity.type
_entity.pdbx_description
1 polymer ?
#
loop_
_entity_poly.entity_id
_entity_poly.type
_entity_poly.pdbx_seq_one_letter_code
_entity_poly.pdbx_strand_id
1 'polypeptide(L)'
;MILLTPELRIALRTHKAAHRSAQRREEAEPDPVPVLKLFNPLGAGTWLATELDADGDTLFGLADLGFGCPELGSFSLAEIADVRLPFGLRIERDEHFASTHALSVWAKAARRLGSIIQAEALLSRNPGDPDGGLPAESSDRDQELPSAGG
;
A
#
# COMPACT_ATOMS: atom_id res chain seq x y z
N MET A 1 -3.83 19.42 -9.96
CA MET A 1 -4.38 18.13 -10.43
C MET A 1 -3.28 17.11 -10.34
N ILE A 2 -3.49 16.01 -9.62
CA ILE A 2 -2.50 14.93 -9.54
C ILE A 2 -2.33 14.35 -10.94
N LEU A 3 -1.13 14.46 -11.50
CA LEU A 3 -0.85 13.97 -12.84
C LEU A 3 -0.53 12.48 -12.79
N LEU A 4 -1.47 11.63 -13.19
CA LEU A 4 -1.18 10.25 -13.55
C LEU A 4 -0.71 10.19 -15.00
N THR A 5 0.57 9.88 -15.20
CA THR A 5 1.15 9.73 -16.53
C THR A 5 0.48 8.57 -17.29
N PRO A 6 0.52 8.56 -18.63
CA PRO A 6 0.00 7.43 -19.41
C PRO A 6 0.57 6.08 -18.96
N GLU A 7 1.85 6.03 -18.62
CA GLU A 7 2.55 4.81 -18.19
C GLU A 7 1.98 4.29 -16.86
N LEU A 8 1.77 5.19 -15.89
CA LEU A 8 1.14 4.84 -14.60
C LEU A 8 -0.29 4.34 -14.80
N ARG A 9 -1.07 4.99 -15.67
CA ARG A 9 -2.45 4.54 -15.98
C ARG A 9 -2.46 3.15 -16.62
N ILE A 10 -1.52 2.87 -17.52
CA ILE A 10 -1.39 1.57 -18.17
C ILE A 10 -1.00 0.51 -17.13
N ALA A 11 -0.02 0.79 -16.27
CA ALA A 11 0.42 -0.16 -15.25
C ALA A 11 -0.70 -0.50 -14.26
N LEU A 12 -1.35 0.52 -13.68
CA LEU A 12 -2.46 0.35 -12.74
C LEU A 12 -3.64 -0.42 -13.35
N ARG A 13 -3.99 -0.14 -14.61
CA ARG A 13 -5.06 -0.86 -15.33
C ARG A 13 -4.67 -2.29 -15.70
N THR A 14 -3.39 -2.53 -16.00
CA THR A 14 -2.86 -3.87 -16.26
C THR A 14 -2.99 -4.73 -15.02
N HIS A 15 -2.61 -4.22 -13.85
CA HIS A 15 -2.81 -4.93 -12.59
C HIS A 15 -4.30 -5.23 -12.34
N LYS A 16 -5.20 -4.25 -12.55
CA LYS A 16 -6.65 -4.47 -12.41
C LYS A 16 -7.17 -5.55 -13.36
N ALA A 17 -6.70 -5.57 -14.60
CA ALA A 17 -7.09 -6.56 -15.60
C ALA A 17 -6.58 -7.97 -15.23
N ALA A 18 -5.36 -8.07 -14.71
CA ALA A 18 -4.79 -9.32 -14.21
C ALA A 18 -5.62 -9.86 -13.02
N HIS A 19 -5.91 -9.00 -12.04
CA HIS A 19 -6.76 -9.32 -10.89
C HIS A 19 -8.12 -9.87 -11.34
N ARG A 20 -8.83 -9.13 -12.19
CA ARG A 20 -10.14 -9.56 -12.72
C ARG A 20 -10.05 -10.87 -13.50
N SER A 21 -8.93 -11.15 -14.16
CA SER A 21 -8.73 -12.38 -14.92
C SER A 21 -8.51 -13.58 -14.01
N ALA A 22 -7.71 -13.43 -12.95
CA ALA A 22 -7.53 -14.46 -11.93
C ALA A 22 -8.85 -14.81 -11.23
N GLN A 23 -9.62 -13.79 -10.82
CA GLN A 23 -10.93 -13.99 -10.20
C GLN A 23 -11.91 -14.76 -11.09
N ARG A 24 -11.99 -14.41 -12.39
CA ARG A 24 -12.86 -15.14 -13.35
C ARG A 24 -12.45 -16.59 -13.56
N ARG A 25 -11.18 -16.91 -13.34
CA ARG A 25 -10.60 -18.24 -13.52
C ARG A 25 -10.51 -19.02 -12.20
N GLU A 26 -10.99 -18.43 -11.10
CA GLU A 26 -10.87 -18.98 -9.74
C GLU A 26 -9.40 -19.31 -9.38
N GLU A 27 -8.47 -18.51 -9.88
CA GLU A 27 -7.04 -18.61 -9.61
C GLU A 27 -6.66 -17.69 -8.43
N ALA A 28 -5.46 -17.91 -7.88
CA ALA A 28 -4.93 -17.05 -6.82
C ALA A 28 -4.86 -15.59 -7.29
N GLU A 29 -5.32 -14.67 -6.43
CA GLU A 29 -5.26 -13.25 -6.74
C GLU A 29 -3.80 -12.77 -6.86
N PRO A 30 -3.48 -11.98 -7.88
CA PRO A 30 -2.13 -11.44 -8.02
C PRO A 30 -1.82 -10.45 -6.90
N ASP A 31 -0.56 -10.41 -6.48
CA ASP A 31 -0.04 -9.44 -5.51
C ASP A 31 0.97 -8.51 -6.18
N PRO A 32 0.49 -7.51 -6.96
CA PRO A 32 1.36 -6.61 -7.70
C PRO A 32 2.15 -5.66 -6.79
N VAL A 33 3.30 -5.19 -7.28
CA VAL A 33 4.04 -4.10 -6.63
C VAL A 33 3.28 -2.77 -6.79
N PRO A 34 3.27 -1.89 -5.77
CA PRO A 34 2.69 -0.56 -5.91
C PRO A 34 3.51 0.26 -6.92
N VAL A 35 2.82 0.96 -7.80
CA VAL A 35 3.44 1.77 -8.88
C VAL A 35 3.16 3.26 -8.73
N LEU A 36 2.22 3.62 -7.86
CA LEU A 36 1.87 5.00 -7.57
C LEU A 36 2.00 5.24 -6.07
N LYS A 37 2.67 6.34 -5.71
CA LYS A 37 2.64 6.89 -4.36
C LYS A 37 2.14 8.33 -4.40
N LEU A 38 1.17 8.62 -3.54
CA LEU A 38 0.63 9.96 -3.28
C LEU A 38 0.93 10.31 -1.82
N PHE A 39 1.20 11.58 -1.54
CA PHE A 39 1.52 12.01 -0.18
C PHE A 39 1.07 13.44 0.12
N ASN A 40 0.76 13.68 1.39
CA ASN A 40 0.50 15.00 1.93
C ASN A 40 1.84 15.67 2.30
N PRO A 41 2.29 16.74 1.61
CA PRO A 41 3.56 17.38 1.89
C PRO A 41 3.63 18.07 3.27
N LEU A 42 2.51 18.21 3.96
CA LEU A 42 2.41 18.83 5.29
C LEU A 42 1.98 17.84 6.40
N GLY A 43 1.96 16.53 6.13
CA GLY A 43 1.50 15.55 7.10
C GLY A 43 1.89 14.12 6.77
N ALA A 44 1.36 13.16 7.53
CA ALA A 44 1.67 11.75 7.37
C ALA A 44 0.83 11.04 6.30
N GLY A 45 -0.23 11.69 5.79
CA GLY A 45 -1.14 11.13 4.80
C GLY A 45 -0.38 10.59 3.57
N THR A 46 -0.41 9.28 3.36
CA THR A 46 0.31 8.57 2.31
C THR A 46 -0.56 7.49 1.71
N TRP A 47 -0.55 7.34 0.39
CA TRP A 47 -1.28 6.31 -0.34
C TRP A 47 -0.34 5.63 -1.32
N LEU A 48 -0.37 4.30 -1.36
CA LEU A 48 0.26 3.47 -2.38
C LEU A 48 -0.85 2.81 -3.20
N ALA A 49 -0.78 2.85 -4.53
CA ALA A 49 -1.76 2.20 -5.38
C ALA A 49 -1.14 1.17 -6.32
N THR A 50 -1.84 0.06 -6.47
CA THR A 50 -1.53 -1.02 -7.42
C THR A 50 -2.51 -1.07 -8.57
N GLU A 51 -3.76 -0.66 -8.36
CA GLU A 51 -4.80 -0.79 -9.37
C GLU A 51 -5.56 0.53 -9.59
N LEU A 52 -6.11 0.69 -10.79
CA LEU A 52 -7.04 1.75 -11.17
C LEU A 52 -8.22 1.11 -11.89
N ASP A 53 -9.42 1.40 -11.44
CA ASP A 53 -10.64 0.89 -12.06
C ASP A 53 -10.97 1.58 -13.39
N ALA A 54 -11.94 1.03 -14.12
CA ALA A 54 -12.35 1.47 -15.44
C ALA A 54 -12.98 2.87 -15.43
N ASP A 55 -13.51 3.32 -14.28
CA ASP A 55 -14.01 4.68 -14.07
C ASP A 55 -12.90 5.74 -14.16
N GLY A 56 -11.63 5.33 -14.07
CA GLY A 56 -10.47 6.22 -14.12
C GLY A 56 -10.26 7.02 -12.84
N ASP A 57 -10.95 6.67 -11.75
CA ASP A 57 -10.93 7.37 -10.46
C ASP A 57 -10.67 6.44 -9.28
N THR A 58 -11.33 5.28 -9.23
CA THR A 58 -11.21 4.36 -8.09
C THR A 58 -9.87 3.66 -8.12
N LEU A 59 -8.99 4.01 -7.18
CA LEU A 59 -7.74 3.32 -6.93
C LEU A 59 -7.94 2.21 -5.89
N PHE A 60 -7.10 1.19 -5.94
CA PHE A 60 -6.95 0.21 -4.86
C PHE A 60 -5.49 0.11 -4.42
N GLY A 61 -5.26 -0.01 -3.13
CA GLY A 61 -3.93 -0.20 -2.56
C GLY A 61 -3.91 0.00 -1.04
N LEU A 62 -2.83 0.58 -0.53
CA LEU A 62 -2.56 0.79 0.89
C LEU A 62 -2.64 2.28 1.24
N ALA A 63 -3.44 2.64 2.24
CA ALA A 63 -3.62 4.00 2.70
C ALA A 63 -3.19 4.16 4.17
N ASP A 64 -2.51 5.25 4.48
CA ASP A 64 -2.11 5.64 5.82
C ASP A 64 -2.47 7.11 6.02
N LEU A 65 -3.46 7.38 6.86
CA LEU A 65 -3.90 8.74 7.17
C LEU A 65 -3.15 9.37 8.36
N GLY A 66 -2.14 8.69 8.90
CA GLY A 66 -1.34 9.16 10.02
C GLY A 66 -1.90 8.82 11.40
N PHE A 67 -2.83 7.86 11.50
CA PHE A 67 -3.46 7.45 12.76
C PHE A 67 -2.88 6.16 13.38
N GLY A 68 -1.76 5.67 12.84
CA GLY A 68 -1.12 4.43 13.33
C GLY A 68 -1.74 3.14 12.78
N CYS A 69 -2.72 3.25 11.89
CA CYS A 69 -3.44 2.11 11.30
C CYS A 69 -3.48 2.19 9.77
N PRO A 70 -2.38 1.86 9.07
CA PRO A 70 -2.40 1.72 7.62
C PRO A 70 -3.30 0.57 7.17
N GLU A 71 -4.16 0.81 6.18
CA GLU A 71 -5.21 -0.12 5.74
C GLU A 71 -5.21 -0.35 4.22
N LEU A 72 -5.53 -1.57 3.83
CA LEU A 72 -5.77 -1.91 2.42
C LEU A 72 -7.21 -1.56 2.06
N GLY A 73 -7.41 -0.94 0.90
CA GLY A 73 -8.75 -0.61 0.44
C GLY A 73 -8.76 0.20 -0.84
N SER A 74 -9.99 0.56 -1.23
CA SER A 74 -10.24 1.43 -2.37
C SER A 74 -10.32 2.89 -1.92
N PHE A 75 -9.87 3.81 -2.77
CA PHE A 75 -9.94 5.25 -2.52
C PHE A 75 -10.07 6.03 -3.83
N SER A 76 -10.78 7.17 -3.80
CA SER A 76 -10.99 8.02 -4.98
C SER A 76 -9.78 8.91 -5.24
N LEU A 77 -9.27 8.87 -6.47
CA LEU A 77 -8.22 9.80 -6.93
C LEU A 77 -8.71 11.24 -6.91
N ALA A 78 -9.95 11.49 -7.32
CA ALA A 78 -10.56 12.81 -7.33
C ALA A 78 -10.68 13.38 -5.91
N GLU A 79 -11.17 12.59 -4.94
CA GLU A 79 -11.24 13.02 -3.54
C GLU A 79 -9.85 13.37 -2.98
N ILE A 80 -8.86 12.53 -3.23
CA ILE A 80 -7.46 12.79 -2.82
C ILE A 80 -6.92 14.07 -3.49
N ALA A 81 -7.16 14.25 -4.79
CA ALA A 81 -6.75 15.43 -5.52
C ALA A 81 -7.48 16.71 -5.06
N ASP A 82 -8.66 16.56 -4.46
CA ASP A 82 -9.45 17.67 -3.95
C ASP A 82 -9.10 18.13 -2.55
N VAL A 83 -8.33 17.35 -1.80
CA VAL A 83 -7.78 17.79 -0.50
C VAL A 83 -7.02 19.11 -0.67
N ARG A 84 -7.43 20.12 0.12
CA ARG A 84 -6.79 21.43 0.19
C ARG A 84 -5.96 21.51 1.46
N LEU A 85 -4.69 21.86 1.32
CA LEU A 85 -3.76 22.00 2.42
C LEU A 85 -3.43 23.49 2.66
N PRO A 86 -2.87 23.83 3.84
CA PRO A 86 -2.31 25.16 4.08
C PRO A 86 -1.36 25.63 2.97
N PHE A 87 -1.22 26.95 2.84
CA PHE A 87 -0.35 27.61 1.86
C PHE A 87 -0.68 27.31 0.39
N GLY A 88 -1.89 26.83 0.11
CA GLY A 88 -2.34 26.49 -1.24
C GLY A 88 -1.83 25.15 -1.74
N LEU A 89 -1.16 24.36 -0.89
CA LEU A 89 -0.65 23.04 -1.22
C LEU A 89 -1.79 22.03 -1.45
N ARG A 90 -1.43 20.90 -2.05
CA ARG A 90 -2.31 19.79 -2.41
C ARG A 90 -1.59 18.48 -2.06
N ILE A 91 -2.30 17.37 -2.15
CA ILE A 91 -1.65 16.06 -2.23
C ILE A 91 -0.81 16.01 -3.51
N GLU A 92 0.40 15.47 -3.38
CA GLU A 92 1.38 15.37 -4.45
C GLU A 92 1.63 13.91 -4.82
N ARG A 93 2.11 13.70 -6.06
CA ARG A 93 2.62 12.42 -6.51
C ARG A 93 4.13 12.40 -6.28
N ASP A 94 4.62 11.30 -5.72
CA ASP A 94 6.06 11.07 -5.64
C ASP A 94 6.57 10.63 -7.02
N GLU A 95 7.37 11.49 -7.68
CA GLU A 95 7.86 11.24 -9.04
C GLU A 95 9.01 10.24 -9.11
N HIS A 96 9.66 10.00 -7.97
CA HIS A 96 10.81 9.11 -7.85
C HIS A 96 10.45 7.79 -7.17
N PHE A 97 9.18 7.62 -6.81
CA PHE A 97 8.72 6.38 -6.22
C PHE A 97 8.85 5.21 -7.19
N ALA A 98 9.55 4.18 -6.73
CA ALA A 98 9.64 2.89 -7.37
C ALA A 98 9.74 1.82 -6.27
N SER A 99 9.09 0.68 -6.49
CA SER A 99 9.14 -0.43 -5.55
C SER A 99 9.38 -1.76 -6.24
N THR A 100 10.14 -2.62 -5.57
CA THR A 100 10.38 -4.02 -5.93
C THR A 100 9.59 -4.99 -5.05
N HIS A 101 8.93 -4.49 -3.99
CA HIS A 101 8.19 -5.32 -3.03
C HIS A 101 6.71 -5.32 -3.36
N ALA A 102 6.08 -6.48 -3.18
CA ALA A 102 4.65 -6.67 -3.41
C ALA A 102 3.81 -5.87 -2.41
N LEU A 103 2.55 -5.59 -2.76
CA LEU A 103 1.65 -4.80 -1.91
C LEU A 103 1.41 -5.47 -0.55
N SER A 104 1.33 -6.80 -0.49
CA SER A 104 1.17 -7.52 0.79
C SER A 104 2.35 -7.29 1.75
N VAL A 105 3.59 -7.20 1.23
CA VAL A 105 4.81 -6.92 2.00
C VAL A 105 4.76 -5.51 2.56
N TRP A 106 4.37 -4.54 1.73
CA TRP A 106 4.11 -3.17 2.18
C TRP A 106 3.05 -3.10 3.28
N ALA A 107 1.91 -3.78 3.08
CA ALA A 107 0.82 -3.79 4.05
C ALA A 107 1.24 -4.41 5.38
N LYS A 108 1.99 -5.53 5.35
CA LYS A 108 2.52 -6.18 6.55
C LYS A 108 3.49 -5.27 7.29
N ALA A 109 4.47 -4.71 6.59
CA ALA A 109 5.45 -3.80 7.19
C ALA A 109 4.78 -2.55 7.77
N ALA A 110 3.85 -1.93 7.04
CA ALA A 110 3.14 -0.73 7.46
C ALA A 110 2.23 -0.97 8.67
N ARG A 111 1.49 -2.08 8.72
CA ARG A 111 0.69 -2.44 9.90
C ARG A 111 1.56 -2.67 11.14
N ARG A 112 2.70 -3.33 10.96
CA ARG A 112 3.63 -3.67 12.05
C ARG A 112 4.34 -2.43 12.62
N LEU A 113 4.56 -1.41 11.79
CA LEU A 113 5.19 -0.14 12.17
C LEU A 113 4.18 0.98 12.43
N GLY A 114 2.91 0.77 12.10
CA GLY A 114 1.85 1.79 12.15
C GLY A 114 2.01 2.90 11.11
N SER A 115 2.91 2.77 10.12
CA SER A 115 3.09 3.82 9.10
C SER A 115 3.69 3.32 7.78
N ILE A 116 3.18 3.84 6.66
CA ILE A 116 3.76 3.61 5.32
C ILE A 116 5.14 4.25 5.19
N ILE A 117 5.35 5.45 5.74
CA ILE A 117 6.64 6.15 5.67
C ILE A 117 7.74 5.35 6.39
N GLN A 118 7.41 4.75 7.54
CA GLN A 118 8.35 3.89 8.25
C GLN A 118 8.58 2.56 7.53
N ALA A 119 7.53 1.98 6.93
CA ALA A 119 7.66 0.80 6.08
C ALA A 119 8.58 1.07 4.88
N GLU A 120 8.45 2.22 4.23
CA GLU A 120 9.32 2.63 3.13
C GLU A 120 10.78 2.67 3.58
N ALA A 121 11.07 3.34 4.69
CA ALA A 121 12.43 3.41 5.24
C ALA A 121 13.02 2.03 5.55
N LEU A 122 12.20 1.04 5.93
CA LEU A 122 12.63 -0.33 6.15
C LEU A 122 12.88 -1.05 4.81
N LEU A 123 11.92 -1.02 3.89
CA LEU A 123 11.97 -1.73 2.61
C LEU A 123 13.07 -1.18 1.69
N SER A 124 13.35 0.12 1.74
CA SER A 124 14.45 0.72 0.97
C SER A 124 15.83 0.24 1.42
N ARG A 125 15.98 -0.29 2.65
CA ARG A 125 17.26 -0.83 3.13
C ARG A 125 17.55 -2.24 2.60
N ASN A 126 16.51 -3.00 2.27
CA ASN A 126 16.61 -4.40 1.84
C ASN A 126 15.81 -4.66 0.54
N PRO A 127 16.16 -4.01 -0.59
CA PRO A 127 15.36 -4.05 -1.83
C PRO A 127 15.18 -5.43 -2.48
N GLY A 128 15.98 -6.41 -2.10
CA GLY A 128 15.96 -7.78 -2.63
C GLY A 128 15.41 -8.84 -1.67
N ASP A 129 14.96 -8.44 -0.48
CA ASP A 129 14.36 -9.37 0.48
C ASP A 129 12.85 -9.46 0.22
N PRO A 130 12.32 -10.63 -0.23
CA PRO A 130 10.90 -10.77 -0.50
C PRO A 130 10.03 -10.49 0.72
N ASP A 131 10.56 -10.71 1.93
CA ASP A 131 9.84 -10.45 3.17
C ASP A 131 10.07 -9.04 3.71
N GLY A 132 10.97 -8.24 3.13
CA GLY A 132 11.19 -6.86 3.54
C GLY A 132 11.92 -6.69 4.87
N GLY A 133 12.77 -7.63 5.26
CA GLY A 133 13.57 -7.59 6.49
C GLY A 133 12.75 -7.79 7.76
N LEU A 134 11.52 -8.28 7.66
CA LEU A 134 10.68 -8.58 8.81
C LEU A 134 11.17 -9.90 9.43
N PRO A 135 11.52 -9.95 10.73
CA PRO A 135 11.73 -11.25 11.38
C PRO A 135 10.45 -12.10 11.25
N ALA A 136 10.63 -13.40 11.05
CA ALA A 136 9.52 -14.35 11.07
C ALA A 136 8.71 -14.14 12.36
N GLU A 137 7.39 -14.08 12.25
CA GLU A 137 6.52 -13.91 13.41
C GLU A 137 6.83 -15.03 14.39
N SER A 138 7.36 -14.69 15.57
CA SER A 138 7.55 -15.67 16.63
C SER A 138 6.16 -16.18 17.00
N SER A 139 5.94 -17.46 16.72
CA SER A 139 4.79 -18.24 17.17
C SER A 139 4.80 -18.34 18.69
N ASP A 140 4.53 -17.22 19.38
CA ASP A 140 4.34 -17.17 20.82
C ASP A 140 2.85 -17.47 21.08
N ARG A 141 2.47 -18.72 20.83
CA ARG A 141 1.17 -19.29 21.21
C ARG A 141 1.33 -20.71 21.77
N ASP A 142 2.41 -20.96 22.52
CA ASP A 142 2.53 -22.13 23.38
C ASP A 142 3.02 -21.69 24.77
N GLN A 143 2.23 -20.83 25.44
CA GLN A 143 2.23 -20.81 26.91
C GLN A 143 0.98 -21.54 27.38
N GLU A 144 1.10 -22.87 27.36
CA GLU A 144 0.22 -23.79 28.05
C GLU A 144 0.33 -23.47 29.56
N LEU A 145 -0.70 -22.81 30.11
CA LEU A 145 -0.85 -22.62 31.54
C LEU A 145 -0.91 -24.01 32.20
N PRO A 146 -0.08 -24.31 33.21
CA PRO A 146 -0.18 -25.59 33.90
C PRO A 146 -1.54 -25.67 34.58
N SER A 147 -2.31 -26.69 34.20
CA SER A 147 -3.58 -27.04 34.83
C SER A 147 -3.33 -27.36 36.31
N ALA A 148 -3.75 -26.45 37.18
CA ALA A 148 -3.87 -26.76 38.60
C ALA A 148 -5.12 -27.63 38.81
N GLY A 149 -4.93 -28.89 39.18
CA GLY A 149 -6.04 -29.75 39.60
C GLY A 149 -5.60 -31.18 39.93
N GLY A 150 -5.75 -31.56 41.21
CA GLY A 150 -5.70 -32.95 41.69
C GLY A 150 -4.77 -33.17 42.86
#